data_AF-A0A167H7Z1-F1
#
_entry.id   AF-A0A167H7Z1-F1
#
_cell.length_a   1.000
_cell.length_b   1.000
_cell.length_c   1.000
_cell.angle_alpha   90.00
_cell.angle_beta   90.00
_cell.angle_gamma   90.00
#
_symmetry.space_group_name_H-M   'P 1'
#
loop_
_entity.id
_entity.type
_entity.pdbx_description
1 polymer ?
#
loop_
_entity_poly.entity_id
_entity_poly.type
_entity_poly.pdbx_seq_one_letter_code
_entity_poly.pdbx_strand_id
1 'polypeptide(L)'
;MAPLPRGSPTVIVGITGYVRFRRRPLCAERRISCLGYGSVDGKDGKNRLRAVYKKEGVDVRADKLQFVTLDDLYSQSKFETTFAGADGVVHPALPTPSGPRDWVENIIESTLIPFRAASKAGIMRFILATTRPPFELTVVIPLTNWDPELYGSPAISLDWLDKLRKGDETCPSIPPFYIVDVPDDAKLLVLALPEKEADGKRLVAVGTPHGWNEVLAVLRKYFPNRRR
;
A
#
# COMPACT_ATOMS: atom_id res chain seq x y z
N MET A 1 -16.11 1.15 2.95
CA MET A 1 -15.83 2.60 2.82
C MET A 1 -16.36 3.07 1.47
N ALA A 2 -17.11 4.17 1.41
CA ALA A 2 -17.71 4.67 0.17
C ALA A 2 -16.64 5.15 -0.84
N PRO A 3 -16.91 5.15 -2.15
CA PRO A 3 -16.02 5.78 -3.12
C PRO A 3 -15.89 7.29 -2.86
N LEU A 4 -14.67 7.85 -3.01
CA LEU A 4 -14.44 9.29 -2.94
C LEU A 4 -15.38 10.03 -3.91
N PRO A 5 -16.13 11.05 -3.44
CA PRO A 5 -16.97 11.88 -4.29
C PRO A 5 -16.22 12.49 -5.47
N ARG A 6 -16.93 12.75 -6.57
CA ARG A 6 -16.34 13.48 -7.70
C ARG A 6 -15.94 14.88 -7.24
N GLY A 7 -14.67 15.23 -7.43
CA GLY A 7 -14.12 16.53 -7.06
C GLY A 7 -13.50 16.62 -5.66
N SER A 8 -13.36 15.50 -4.95
CA SER A 8 -12.54 15.42 -3.74
C SER A 8 -11.09 15.85 -3.99
N PRO A 9 -10.49 16.69 -3.13
CA PRO A 9 -9.08 17.05 -3.19
C PRO A 9 -8.19 15.82 -3.30
N THR A 10 -7.45 15.73 -4.40
CA THR A 10 -6.58 14.58 -4.71
C THR A 10 -5.19 15.07 -5.01
N VAL A 11 -4.19 14.45 -4.37
CA VAL A 11 -2.76 14.68 -4.63
C VAL A 11 -2.23 13.61 -5.57
N ILE A 12 -1.57 14.01 -6.65
CA ILE A 12 -0.87 13.07 -7.55
C ILE A 12 0.62 13.34 -7.42
N VAL A 13 1.42 12.44 -6.89
CA VAL A 13 2.88 12.59 -6.75
C VAL A 13 3.57 12.27 -8.09
N GLY A 14 4.68 12.92 -8.45
CA GLY A 14 5.45 12.51 -9.65
C GLY A 14 4.71 12.70 -10.98
N ILE A 15 3.80 13.66 -11.05
CA ILE A 15 2.98 13.90 -12.25
C ILE A 15 3.81 14.25 -13.49
N THR A 16 5.02 14.77 -13.31
CA THR A 16 5.97 15.18 -14.36
C THR A 16 6.53 13.97 -15.12
N GLY A 17 7.02 12.97 -14.39
CA GLY A 17 7.44 11.68 -14.95
C GLY A 17 6.27 11.01 -15.67
N TYR A 18 5.10 10.97 -15.03
CA TYR A 18 3.90 10.35 -15.60
C TYR A 18 3.45 11.00 -16.92
N VAL A 19 3.41 12.33 -16.99
CA VAL A 19 3.03 13.09 -18.21
C VAL A 19 4.06 12.93 -19.33
N ARG A 20 5.33 12.66 -19.01
CA ARG A 20 6.38 12.44 -20.02
C ARG A 20 6.23 11.11 -20.77
N PHE A 21 5.56 10.11 -20.17
CA PHE A 21 5.37 8.78 -20.76
C PHE A 21 3.99 8.55 -21.41
N ARG A 22 3.01 9.45 -21.25
CA ARG A 22 1.64 9.26 -21.81
C ARG A 22 1.16 10.48 -22.61
N ARG A 23 0.48 10.22 -23.75
CA ARG A 23 -0.10 11.26 -24.63
C ARG A 23 -1.35 11.96 -24.07
N ARG A 24 -1.94 11.48 -22.96
CA ARG A 24 -3.16 12.05 -22.36
C ARG A 24 -2.97 12.25 -20.85
N PRO A 25 -3.20 13.45 -20.28
CA PRO A 25 -3.05 13.70 -18.85
C PRO A 25 -4.12 12.94 -18.05
N LEU A 26 -3.74 12.44 -16.87
CA LEU A 26 -4.63 11.67 -15.97
C LEU A 26 -5.83 12.48 -15.43
N CYS A 27 -5.95 13.75 -15.80
CA CYS A 27 -6.61 14.76 -14.98
C CYS A 27 -7.87 15.42 -15.60
N ALA A 28 -8.46 14.84 -16.64
CA ALA A 28 -9.55 15.50 -17.36
C ALA A 28 -10.88 15.68 -16.58
N GLU A 29 -11.09 14.99 -15.44
CA GLU A 29 -12.46 14.90 -14.86
C GLU A 29 -12.60 15.23 -13.35
N ARG A 30 -11.56 15.67 -12.64
CA ARG A 30 -11.64 15.93 -11.18
C ARG A 30 -11.02 17.26 -10.77
N ARG A 31 -11.46 17.82 -9.63
CA ARG A 31 -10.69 18.81 -8.86
C ARG A 31 -9.41 18.12 -8.40
N ILE A 32 -8.27 18.41 -9.00
CA ILE A 32 -7.02 17.70 -8.76
C ILE A 32 -5.95 18.70 -8.34
N SER A 33 -5.52 18.60 -7.09
CA SER A 33 -4.30 19.26 -6.63
C SER A 33 -3.11 18.44 -7.11
N CYS A 34 -2.65 18.68 -8.34
CA CYS A 34 -1.54 17.93 -8.93
C CYS A 34 -0.19 18.24 -8.23
N LEU A 35 0.48 17.23 -7.69
CA LEU A 35 1.81 17.41 -7.09
C LEU A 35 2.93 16.98 -8.07
N GLY A 36 3.79 17.91 -8.44
CA GLY A 36 5.01 17.56 -9.18
C GLY A 36 6.05 16.97 -8.24
N TYR A 37 6.58 15.79 -8.57
CA TYR A 37 7.88 15.32 -8.04
C TYR A 37 8.92 15.38 -9.18
N GLY A 38 9.94 16.23 -9.05
CA GLY A 38 11.05 16.40 -10.01
C GLY A 38 10.77 17.18 -11.29
N SER A 39 11.76 17.99 -11.72
CA SER A 39 11.82 18.86 -12.92
C SER A 39 10.73 19.94 -13.04
N VAL A 40 10.22 20.40 -11.90
CA VAL A 40 9.43 21.64 -11.82
C VAL A 40 10.07 22.59 -10.82
N ASP A 41 11.38 22.48 -10.67
CA ASP A 41 12.22 23.32 -9.81
C ASP A 41 12.33 24.77 -10.31
N GLY A 42 11.48 25.17 -11.26
CA GLY A 42 11.41 26.51 -11.82
C GLY A 42 10.00 26.88 -12.29
N LYS A 43 9.75 28.19 -12.36
CA LYS A 43 8.50 28.81 -12.84
C LYS A 43 8.08 28.26 -14.21
N ASP A 44 9.05 27.91 -15.05
CA ASP A 44 8.87 27.42 -16.42
C ASP A 44 8.27 26.01 -16.49
N GLY A 45 8.63 25.10 -15.58
CA GLY A 45 8.06 23.75 -15.51
C GLY A 45 6.57 23.78 -15.17
N LYS A 46 6.17 24.63 -14.21
CA LYS A 46 4.76 24.81 -13.78
C LYS A 46 3.94 25.37 -14.94
N ASN A 47 4.47 26.37 -15.64
CA ASN A 47 3.79 27.01 -16.77
C ASN A 47 3.62 26.05 -17.96
N ARG A 48 4.65 25.25 -18.27
CA ARG A 48 4.59 24.24 -19.35
C ARG A 48 3.55 23.17 -19.07
N LEU A 49 3.49 22.64 -17.84
CA LEU A 49 2.46 21.68 -17.44
C LEU A 49 1.05 22.28 -17.52
N ARG A 50 0.85 23.50 -17.02
CA ARG A 50 -0.44 24.21 -17.16
C ARG A 50 -0.86 24.34 -18.62
N ALA A 51 0.06 24.66 -19.52
CA ALA A 51 -0.23 24.78 -20.95
C ALA A 51 -0.64 23.44 -21.58
N VAL A 52 0.04 22.35 -21.26
CA VAL A 52 -0.31 21.00 -21.72
C VAL A 52 -1.69 20.59 -21.20
N TYR A 53 -1.96 20.80 -19.92
CA TYR A 53 -3.23 20.45 -19.30
C TYR A 53 -4.40 21.26 -19.87
N LYS A 54 -4.19 22.56 -20.14
CA LYS A 54 -5.16 23.42 -20.81
C LYS A 54 -5.47 22.93 -22.23
N LYS A 55 -4.45 22.52 -22.99
CA LYS A 55 -4.62 21.97 -24.35
C LYS A 55 -5.46 20.68 -24.35
N GLU A 56 -5.32 19.88 -23.30
CA GLU A 56 -6.02 18.60 -23.12
C GLU A 56 -7.40 18.74 -22.47
N GLY A 57 -7.89 19.98 -22.29
CA GLY A 57 -9.23 20.27 -21.78
C GLY A 57 -9.35 20.21 -20.25
N VAL A 58 -8.24 20.18 -19.50
CA VAL A 58 -8.28 20.19 -18.03
C VAL A 58 -8.52 21.62 -17.52
N ASP A 59 -9.34 21.76 -16.48
CA ASP A 59 -9.56 23.02 -15.77
C ASP A 59 -8.31 23.40 -14.96
N VAL A 60 -7.55 24.39 -15.47
CA VAL A 60 -6.29 24.85 -14.88
C VAL A 60 -6.44 26.05 -13.95
N ARG A 61 -7.67 26.40 -13.51
CA ARG A 61 -7.87 27.47 -12.53
C ARG A 61 -7.13 27.20 -11.23
N ALA A 62 -6.72 28.26 -10.53
CA ALA A 62 -5.89 28.14 -9.33
C ALA A 62 -6.57 27.39 -8.16
N ASP A 63 -7.91 27.40 -8.11
CA ASP A 63 -8.72 26.63 -7.15
C ASP A 63 -8.91 25.16 -7.55
N LYS A 64 -8.53 24.80 -8.78
CA LYS A 64 -8.71 23.46 -9.36
C LYS A 64 -7.40 22.72 -9.57
N LEU A 65 -6.31 23.46 -9.82
CA LEU A 65 -4.97 22.95 -10.10
C LEU A 65 -3.92 23.80 -9.38
N GLN A 66 -3.28 23.18 -8.40
CA GLN A 66 -2.17 23.74 -7.65
C GLN A 66 -0.92 22.89 -7.85
N PHE A 67 0.27 23.49 -7.75
CA PHE A 67 1.55 22.80 -7.89
C PHE A 67 2.38 23.05 -6.64
N VAL A 68 2.56 22.01 -5.84
CA VAL A 68 3.50 21.99 -4.71
C VAL A 68 4.80 21.33 -5.17
N THR A 69 5.93 21.76 -4.61
CA THR A 69 7.24 21.19 -4.92
C THR A 69 7.57 20.15 -3.86
N LEU A 70 7.88 18.93 -4.30
CA LEU A 70 8.43 17.87 -3.48
C LEU A 70 9.79 17.49 -4.07
N ASP A 71 10.85 17.84 -3.35
CA ASP A 71 12.26 17.76 -3.74
C ASP A 71 13.02 16.61 -3.05
N ASP A 72 12.36 15.89 -2.14
CA ASP A 72 12.92 14.75 -1.42
C ASP A 72 11.84 13.67 -1.15
N LEU A 73 11.93 12.50 -1.83
CA LEU A 73 11.06 11.34 -1.58
C LEU A 73 11.33 10.64 -0.25
N TYR A 74 12.42 10.98 0.43
CA TYR A 74 12.81 10.32 1.67
C TYR A 74 12.41 11.16 2.91
N SER A 75 11.74 12.30 2.71
CA SER A 75 11.25 13.15 3.79
C SER A 75 9.75 12.94 4.05
N GLN A 76 9.43 12.22 5.13
CA GLN A 76 8.04 12.01 5.55
C GLN A 76 7.32 13.33 5.84
N SER A 77 7.97 14.30 6.48
CA SER A 77 7.36 15.59 6.84
C SER A 77 6.94 16.42 5.63
N LYS A 78 7.70 16.35 4.52
CA LYS A 78 7.33 17.00 3.26
C LYS A 78 6.09 16.35 2.66
N PHE A 79 5.98 15.03 2.70
CA PHE A 79 4.75 14.33 2.28
C PHE A 79 3.55 14.68 3.17
N GLU A 80 3.72 14.74 4.50
CA GLU A 80 2.65 15.11 5.43
C GLU A 80 2.11 16.52 5.12
N THR A 81 3.00 17.49 4.95
CA THR A 81 2.64 18.86 4.57
C THR A 81 1.89 18.88 3.24
N THR A 82 2.30 18.01 2.32
CA THR A 82 1.74 17.95 0.98
C THR A 82 0.36 17.27 0.94
N PHE A 83 0.14 16.28 1.80
CA PHE A 83 -1.12 15.54 1.89
C PHE A 83 -2.17 16.24 2.76
N ALA A 84 -1.78 17.29 3.47
CA ALA A 84 -2.69 18.07 4.30
C ALA A 84 -3.91 18.58 3.49
N GLY A 85 -5.11 18.21 3.93
CA GLY A 85 -6.38 18.59 3.30
C GLY A 85 -6.74 17.81 2.03
N ALA A 86 -6.01 16.75 1.70
CA ALA A 86 -6.35 15.84 0.61
C ALA A 86 -7.23 14.69 1.12
N ASP A 87 -8.18 14.25 0.30
CA ASP A 87 -8.98 13.03 0.57
C ASP A 87 -8.34 11.80 -0.10
N GLY A 88 -7.58 12.02 -1.18
CA GLY A 88 -7.00 10.97 -1.99
C GLY A 88 -5.56 11.26 -2.42
N VAL A 89 -4.77 10.20 -2.58
CA VAL A 89 -3.41 10.25 -3.13
C VAL A 89 -3.25 9.26 -4.27
N VAL A 90 -2.57 9.67 -5.34
CA VAL A 90 -2.07 8.80 -6.41
C VAL A 90 -0.56 8.93 -6.43
N HIS A 91 0.16 7.85 -6.13
CA HIS A 91 1.62 7.82 -6.04
C HIS A 91 2.21 6.91 -7.12
N PRO A 92 2.46 7.45 -8.33
CA PRO A 92 3.22 6.78 -9.39
C PRO A 92 4.74 7.04 -9.32
N ALA A 93 5.21 7.84 -8.36
CA ALA A 93 6.60 8.24 -8.31
C ALA A 93 7.48 7.07 -7.83
N LEU A 94 8.45 6.71 -8.66
CA LEU A 94 9.54 5.81 -8.32
C LEU A 94 10.85 6.60 -8.34
N PRO A 95 11.79 6.33 -7.41
CA PRO A 95 13.10 6.97 -7.43
C PRO A 95 13.85 6.53 -8.68
N THR A 96 14.58 7.44 -9.31
CA THR A 96 15.55 7.06 -10.35
C THR A 96 16.73 6.36 -9.68
N PRO A 97 17.21 5.21 -10.17
CA PRO A 97 18.40 4.57 -9.62
C PRO A 97 19.57 5.54 -9.71
N SER A 98 20.02 6.04 -8.57
CA SER A 98 21.14 6.98 -8.49
C SER A 98 21.80 6.93 -7.11
N GLY A 99 23.12 7.05 -7.08
CA GLY A 99 23.91 7.06 -5.85
C GLY A 99 24.26 5.67 -5.29
N PRO A 100 24.90 5.62 -4.10
CA PRO A 100 25.48 4.41 -3.53
C PRO A 100 24.49 3.56 -2.69
N ARG A 101 23.24 4.01 -2.50
CA ARG A 101 22.23 3.28 -1.71
C ARG A 101 21.72 2.04 -2.46
N ASP A 102 21.38 1.01 -1.70
CA ASP A 102 20.78 -0.20 -2.26
C ASP A 102 19.46 0.12 -2.98
N TRP A 103 19.30 -0.46 -4.16
CA TRP A 103 18.17 -0.18 -5.04
C TRP A 103 16.84 -0.69 -4.46
N VAL A 104 16.86 -1.84 -3.78
CA VAL A 104 15.68 -2.43 -3.16
C VAL A 104 15.24 -1.57 -1.98
N GLU A 105 16.19 -1.17 -1.13
CA GLU A 105 15.90 -0.29 0.01
C GLU A 105 15.29 1.06 -0.44
N ASN A 106 15.83 1.67 -1.50
CA ASN A 106 15.26 2.90 -2.07
C ASN A 106 13.82 2.72 -2.57
N ILE A 107 13.51 1.60 -3.22
CA ILE A 107 12.14 1.29 -3.67
C ILE A 107 11.20 1.12 -2.47
N ILE A 108 11.63 0.38 -1.44
CA ILE A 108 10.86 0.17 -0.22
C ILE A 108 10.57 1.51 0.45
N GLU A 109 11.58 2.33 0.71
CA GLU A 109 11.42 3.63 1.38
C GLU A 109 10.56 4.59 0.58
N SER A 110 10.77 4.68 -0.73
CA SER A 110 9.98 5.55 -1.62
C SER A 110 8.49 5.18 -1.68
N THR A 111 8.12 3.98 -1.21
CA THR A 111 6.74 3.51 -1.07
C THR A 111 6.23 3.70 0.35
N LEU A 112 7.00 3.28 1.36
CA LEU A 112 6.58 3.30 2.76
C LEU A 112 6.46 4.71 3.34
N ILE A 113 7.37 5.61 3.00
CA ILE A 113 7.38 7.00 3.51
C ILE A 113 6.09 7.75 3.12
N PRO A 114 5.68 7.82 1.84
CA PRO A 114 4.42 8.44 1.47
C PRO A 114 3.21 7.67 2.04
N PHE A 115 3.29 6.35 2.18
CA PHE A 115 2.20 5.59 2.77
C PHE A 115 1.97 5.95 4.25
N ARG A 116 3.05 6.09 5.04
CA ARG A 116 2.99 6.56 6.44
C ARG A 116 2.47 7.98 6.54
N ALA A 117 2.95 8.88 5.68
CA ALA A 117 2.47 10.26 5.63
C ALA A 117 0.97 10.34 5.29
N ALA A 118 0.50 9.51 4.34
CA ALA A 118 -0.91 9.45 3.98
C ALA A 118 -1.78 8.94 5.12
N SER A 119 -1.31 7.92 5.85
CA SER A 119 -1.99 7.43 7.05
C SER A 119 -2.12 8.52 8.11
N LYS A 120 -1.07 9.29 8.36
CA LYS A 120 -1.09 10.38 9.36
C LYS A 120 -1.96 11.57 8.92
N ALA A 121 -1.97 11.88 7.62
CA ALA A 121 -2.80 12.94 7.06
C ALA A 121 -4.29 12.58 6.95
N GLY A 122 -4.68 11.34 7.28
CA GLY A 122 -6.07 10.90 7.22
C GLY A 122 -6.59 10.68 5.79
N ILE A 123 -5.69 10.34 4.85
CA ILE A 123 -6.07 10.08 3.45
C ILE A 123 -7.03 8.90 3.38
N MET A 124 -8.21 9.12 2.80
CA MET A 124 -9.25 8.09 2.68
C MET A 124 -8.97 7.08 1.55
N ARG A 125 -8.17 7.47 0.55
CA ARG A 125 -7.78 6.57 -0.55
C ARG A 125 -6.37 6.83 -1.06
N PHE A 126 -5.53 5.81 -1.00
CA PHE A 126 -4.19 5.83 -1.57
C PHE A 126 -4.10 4.87 -2.76
N ILE A 127 -3.70 5.37 -3.92
CA ILE A 127 -3.46 4.59 -5.14
C ILE A 127 -1.97 4.54 -5.38
N LEU A 128 -1.36 3.37 -5.22
CA LEU A 128 0.03 3.11 -5.62
C LEU A 128 0.05 2.68 -7.08
N ALA A 129 0.87 3.32 -7.91
CA ALA A 129 1.12 2.82 -9.26
C ALA A 129 2.42 2.05 -9.28
N THR A 130 2.35 0.77 -9.68
CA THR A 130 3.52 -0.06 -9.92
C THR A 130 3.73 -0.21 -11.42
N THR A 131 4.96 -0.49 -11.85
CA THR A 131 5.21 -0.92 -13.22
C THR A 131 4.81 -2.37 -13.36
N ARG A 132 4.23 -2.73 -14.51
CA ARG A 132 4.06 -4.14 -14.88
C ARG A 132 5.46 -4.67 -15.25
N PRO A 133 5.96 -5.72 -14.58
CA PRO A 133 7.25 -6.29 -14.96
C PRO A 133 7.17 -6.92 -16.37
N PRO A 134 8.32 -7.22 -17.02
CA PRO A 134 8.35 -7.92 -18.31
C PRO A 134 7.95 -9.41 -18.20
N PHE A 135 7.49 -9.85 -17.03
CA PHE A 135 7.02 -11.20 -16.72
C PHE A 135 5.62 -11.13 -16.10
N GLU A 136 4.89 -12.25 -16.10
CA GLU A 136 3.59 -12.38 -15.43
C GLU A 136 3.78 -12.27 -13.91
N LEU A 137 2.96 -11.45 -13.25
CA LEU A 137 3.09 -11.17 -11.81
C LEU A 137 1.78 -11.46 -11.10
N THR A 138 1.83 -12.41 -10.18
CA THR A 138 0.76 -12.71 -9.22
C THR A 138 1.23 -12.31 -7.82
N VAL A 139 0.36 -11.64 -7.06
CA VAL A 139 0.62 -11.31 -5.65
C VAL A 139 -0.27 -12.18 -4.77
N VAL A 140 0.33 -13.01 -3.91
CA VAL A 140 -0.38 -13.74 -2.86
C VAL A 140 -0.32 -12.93 -1.57
N ILE A 141 -1.47 -12.72 -0.94
CA ILE A 141 -1.63 -11.92 0.28
C ILE A 141 -2.15 -12.86 1.37
N PRO A 142 -1.26 -13.49 2.15
CA PRO A 142 -1.65 -14.19 3.35
C PRO A 142 -2.12 -13.22 4.44
N LEU A 143 -3.11 -13.64 5.22
CA LEU A 143 -3.54 -12.94 6.44
C LEU A 143 -2.76 -13.48 7.65
N THR A 144 -3.35 -14.36 8.46
CA THR A 144 -2.68 -14.96 9.62
C THR A 144 -2.33 -16.41 9.32
N ASN A 145 -1.05 -16.70 9.09
CA ASN A 145 -0.58 -18.05 8.76
C ASN A 145 -0.24 -18.83 10.04
N TRP A 146 -0.88 -19.98 10.25
CA TRP A 146 -0.59 -20.89 11.38
C TRP A 146 -0.29 -22.30 10.87
N ASP A 147 0.78 -22.90 11.40
CA ASP A 147 1.23 -24.27 11.16
C ASP A 147 2.25 -24.62 12.26
N PRO A 148 2.55 -25.90 12.56
CA PRO A 148 3.64 -26.23 13.46
C PRO A 148 4.95 -25.61 13.00
N GLU A 149 5.75 -25.19 13.96
CA GLU A 149 7.07 -24.67 13.69
C GLU A 149 7.97 -25.76 13.10
N LEU A 150 8.56 -25.50 11.94
CA LEU A 150 9.47 -26.43 11.27
C LEU A 150 10.91 -26.30 11.79
N TYR A 151 11.37 -25.07 12.06
CA TYR A 151 12.69 -24.75 12.60
C TYR A 151 12.76 -23.29 13.07
N GLY A 152 13.56 -23.01 14.11
CA GLY A 152 13.95 -21.66 14.49
C GLY A 152 13.24 -21.14 15.75
N SER A 153 12.79 -19.89 15.67
CA SER A 153 11.92 -19.27 16.68
C SER A 153 10.52 -19.12 16.09
N PRO A 154 9.45 -19.22 16.91
CA PRO A 154 8.09 -19.20 16.42
C PRO A 154 7.77 -17.89 15.70
N ALA A 155 6.96 -17.99 14.64
CA ALA A 155 6.44 -16.83 13.93
C ALA A 155 5.66 -15.91 14.88
N ILE A 156 5.66 -14.60 14.61
CA ILE A 156 5.07 -13.57 15.47
C ILE A 156 3.61 -13.88 15.84
N SER A 157 2.82 -14.40 14.89
CA SER A 157 1.41 -14.77 15.11
C SER A 157 1.22 -16.06 15.91
N LEU A 158 2.20 -16.97 15.89
CA LEU A 158 2.19 -18.22 16.67
C LEU A 158 2.67 -18.01 18.10
N ASP A 159 3.53 -17.02 18.34
CA ASP A 159 3.94 -16.60 19.69
C ASP A 159 2.74 -16.20 20.56
N TRP A 160 1.63 -15.76 19.95
CA TRP A 160 0.37 -15.53 20.67
C TRP A 160 -0.15 -16.76 21.41
N LEU A 161 0.04 -17.97 20.86
CA LEU A 161 -0.37 -19.21 21.52
C LEU A 161 0.50 -19.50 22.74
N ASP A 162 1.81 -19.24 22.67
CA ASP A 162 2.71 -19.42 23.82
C ASP A 162 2.48 -18.37 24.91
N LYS A 163 2.23 -17.12 24.50
CA LYS A 163 1.81 -16.03 25.41
C LYS A 163 0.49 -16.37 26.12
N LEU A 164 -0.53 -16.79 25.36
CA LEU A 164 -1.80 -17.21 25.92
C LEU A 164 -1.64 -18.38 26.90
N ARG A 165 -0.74 -19.32 26.60
CA ARG A 165 -0.36 -20.42 27.49
C ARG A 165 0.32 -19.94 28.78
N LYS A 166 1.08 -18.85 28.73
CA LYS A 166 1.72 -18.22 29.89
C LYS A 166 0.80 -17.28 30.66
N GLY A 167 -0.49 -17.23 30.32
CA GLY A 167 -1.49 -16.40 30.98
C GLY A 167 -1.58 -14.97 30.46
N ASP A 168 -0.99 -14.67 29.30
CA ASP A 168 -1.12 -13.36 28.65
C ASP A 168 -2.53 -13.21 28.03
N GLU A 169 -3.29 -12.23 28.53
CA GLU A 169 -4.65 -11.94 28.09
C GLU A 169 -4.74 -10.82 27.05
N THR A 170 -3.60 -10.31 26.55
CA THR A 170 -3.59 -9.26 25.51
C THR A 170 -4.12 -9.78 24.17
N CYS A 171 -3.81 -11.03 23.81
CA CYS A 171 -4.21 -11.62 22.54
C CYS A 171 -5.75 -11.69 22.37
N PRO A 172 -6.54 -12.13 23.38
CA PRO A 172 -8.00 -12.08 23.37
C PRO A 172 -8.66 -10.72 23.06
N SER A 173 -7.94 -9.60 23.19
CA SER A 173 -8.46 -8.27 22.83
C SER A 173 -8.51 -8.00 21.32
N ILE A 174 -7.86 -8.86 20.52
CA ILE A 174 -7.86 -8.77 19.05
C ILE A 174 -9.22 -9.29 18.52
N PRO A 175 -9.92 -8.53 17.64
CA PRO A 175 -11.16 -8.99 17.01
C PRO A 175 -10.97 -10.29 16.22
N PRO A 176 -12.06 -11.02 15.88
CA PRO A 176 -11.97 -12.21 15.05
C PRO A 176 -11.15 -11.99 13.77
N PHE A 177 -10.27 -12.95 13.47
CA PHE A 177 -9.29 -12.84 12.40
C PHE A 177 -9.26 -14.12 11.56
N TYR A 178 -8.81 -14.00 10.32
CA TYR A 178 -8.71 -15.11 9.39
C TYR A 178 -7.42 -15.87 9.62
N ILE A 179 -7.53 -17.16 9.89
CA ILE A 179 -6.41 -18.09 9.97
C ILE A 179 -6.33 -18.84 8.64
N VAL A 180 -5.13 -18.95 8.09
CA VAL A 180 -4.83 -19.81 6.94
C VAL A 180 -3.69 -20.77 7.32
N ASP A 181 -3.83 -22.01 6.86
CA ASP A 181 -2.85 -23.07 7.06
C ASP A 181 -1.63 -22.83 6.15
N VAL A 182 -0.41 -22.94 6.69
CA VAL A 182 0.82 -22.62 5.91
C VAL A 182 0.96 -23.53 4.68
N PRO A 183 0.79 -24.86 4.77
CA PRO A 183 0.68 -25.74 3.62
C PRO A 183 -0.29 -25.27 2.53
N ASP A 184 -1.45 -24.72 2.88
CA ASP A 184 -2.42 -24.24 1.88
C ASP A 184 -1.99 -22.92 1.23
N ASP A 185 -1.39 -22.00 2.00
CA ASP A 185 -0.77 -20.78 1.45
C ASP A 185 0.41 -21.12 0.53
N ALA A 186 1.23 -22.10 0.92
CA ALA A 186 2.33 -22.62 0.10
C ALA A 186 1.82 -23.28 -1.19
N LYS A 187 0.74 -24.07 -1.13
CA LYS A 187 0.10 -24.61 -2.34
C LYS A 187 -0.41 -23.49 -3.23
N LEU A 188 -1.03 -22.45 -2.69
CA LEU A 188 -1.52 -21.31 -3.47
C LEU A 188 -0.37 -20.62 -4.22
N LEU A 189 0.77 -20.40 -3.56
CA LEU A 189 1.98 -19.86 -4.18
C LEU A 189 2.47 -20.73 -5.36
N VAL A 190 2.50 -22.05 -5.18
CA VAL A 190 2.99 -22.99 -6.21
C VAL A 190 1.98 -23.15 -7.35
N LEU A 191 0.69 -23.25 -7.04
CA LEU A 191 -0.38 -23.42 -8.03
C LEU A 191 -0.62 -22.16 -8.86
N ALA A 192 -0.31 -20.98 -8.32
CA ALA A 192 -0.40 -19.73 -9.06
C ALA A 192 0.68 -19.59 -10.17
N LEU A 193 1.76 -20.37 -10.12
CA LEU A 193 2.86 -20.27 -11.10
C LEU A 193 2.44 -20.68 -12.53
N PRO A 194 1.80 -21.84 -12.76
CA PRO A 194 1.35 -22.22 -14.10
C PRO A 194 0.00 -21.61 -14.51
N GLU A 195 -0.70 -20.93 -13.60
CA GLU A 195 -2.08 -20.50 -13.81
C GLU A 195 -2.15 -19.14 -14.51
N LYS A 196 -2.56 -19.14 -15.78
CA LYS A 196 -2.66 -17.90 -16.58
C LYS A 196 -3.67 -16.92 -16.01
N GLU A 197 -4.74 -17.41 -15.39
CA GLU A 197 -5.76 -16.55 -14.79
C GLU A 197 -5.25 -15.77 -13.58
N ALA A 198 -4.12 -16.21 -12.99
CA ALA A 198 -3.49 -15.58 -11.86
C ALA A 198 -2.69 -14.31 -12.24
N ASP A 199 -2.31 -14.13 -13.51
CA ASP A 199 -1.55 -12.96 -13.95
C ASP A 199 -2.27 -11.63 -13.64
N GLY A 200 -1.54 -10.72 -13.00
CA GLY A 200 -2.04 -9.42 -12.58
C GLY A 200 -3.05 -9.48 -11.44
N LYS A 201 -3.28 -10.65 -10.83
CA LYS A 201 -4.20 -10.81 -9.70
C LYS A 201 -3.49 -10.60 -8.36
N ARG A 202 -4.30 -10.16 -7.40
CA ARG A 202 -3.97 -10.16 -5.97
C ARG A 202 -4.81 -11.24 -5.33
N LEU A 203 -4.23 -12.42 -5.12
CA LEU A 203 -4.89 -13.57 -4.52
C LEU A 203 -4.84 -13.41 -3.00
N VAL A 204 -5.98 -13.22 -2.37
CA VAL A 204 -6.06 -13.10 -0.91
C VAL A 204 -6.27 -14.50 -0.34
N ALA A 205 -5.29 -15.01 0.42
CA ALA A 205 -5.39 -16.30 1.07
C ALA A 205 -6.16 -16.14 2.39
N VAL A 206 -7.44 -16.54 2.37
CA VAL A 206 -8.34 -16.42 3.51
C VAL A 206 -8.99 -17.76 3.84
N GLY A 207 -8.88 -18.17 5.10
CA GLY A 207 -9.66 -19.29 5.65
C GLY A 207 -10.98 -18.82 6.25
N THR A 208 -11.44 -19.52 7.29
CA THR A 208 -12.61 -19.09 8.07
C THR A 208 -12.16 -18.08 9.13
N PRO A 209 -12.94 -17.01 9.40
CA PRO A 209 -12.63 -16.12 10.50
C PRO A 209 -12.88 -16.84 11.82
N HIS A 210 -11.91 -16.74 12.74
CA HIS A 210 -11.98 -17.37 14.05
C HIS A 210 -11.88 -16.32 15.16
N GLY A 211 -12.67 -16.54 16.21
CA GLY A 211 -12.57 -15.79 17.46
C GLY A 211 -11.69 -16.53 18.49
N TRP A 212 -11.15 -15.80 19.47
CA TRP A 212 -10.32 -16.39 20.51
C TRP A 212 -11.02 -17.45 21.37
N ASN A 213 -12.36 -17.37 21.52
CA ASN A 213 -13.12 -18.41 22.21
C ASN A 213 -13.06 -19.76 21.49
N GLU A 214 -13.05 -19.75 20.15
CA GLU A 214 -12.91 -20.96 19.34
C GLU A 214 -11.49 -21.52 19.46
N VAL A 215 -10.48 -20.65 19.37
CA VAL A 215 -9.06 -21.02 19.58
C VAL A 215 -8.88 -21.65 20.97
N LEU A 216 -9.41 -21.02 22.03
CA LEU A 216 -9.36 -21.54 23.40
C LEU A 216 -10.11 -22.87 23.55
N ALA A 217 -11.24 -23.05 22.88
CA ALA A 217 -11.97 -24.33 22.88
C ALA A 217 -11.14 -25.46 22.26
N VAL A 218 -10.46 -25.19 21.13
CA VAL A 218 -9.52 -26.11 20.50
C VAL A 218 -8.38 -26.45 21.45
N LEU A 219 -7.73 -25.44 22.06
CA LEU A 219 -6.63 -25.66 22.99
C LEU A 219 -7.04 -26.52 24.20
N ARG A 220 -8.21 -26.26 24.81
CA ARG A 220 -8.72 -27.05 25.94
C ARG A 220 -9.05 -28.49 25.53
N LYS A 221 -9.58 -28.70 24.33
CA LYS A 221 -9.92 -30.03 23.80
C LYS A 221 -8.67 -30.90 23.62
N TYR A 222 -7.60 -30.34 23.05
CA TYR A 222 -6.39 -31.10 22.73
C TYR A 222 -5.34 -31.10 23.86
N PHE A 223 -5.41 -30.14 24.79
CA PHE A 223 -4.50 -30.03 25.93
C PHE A 223 -5.24 -29.94 27.28
N PRO A 224 -6.08 -30.92 27.65
CA PRO A 224 -7.00 -30.83 28.79
C PRO A 224 -6.33 -30.77 30.17
N ASN A 225 -5.10 -31.29 30.29
CA ASN A 225 -4.39 -31.43 31.57
C ASN A 225 -3.34 -30.33 31.81
N ARG A 226 -3.23 -29.32 30.93
CA ARG A 226 -2.33 -28.19 31.14
C ARG A 226 -3.08 -27.11 31.92
N ARG A 227 -2.77 -27.01 33.23
CA ARG A 227 -3.27 -25.91 34.08
C ARG A 227 -2.75 -24.57 33.57
N ARG A 228 -3.57 -23.53 33.77
CA ARG A 228 -3.20 -22.11 33.61
C ARG A 228 -1.90 -21.79 34.34
#